data_AF-A0A6A7MG18-F1
#
_entry.id   AF-A0A6A7MG18-F1
#
_cell.length_a   1.000
_cell.length_b   1.000
_cell.length_c   1.000
_cell.angle_alpha   90.00
_cell.angle_beta   90.00
_cell.angle_gamma   90.00
#
_symmetry.space_group_name_H-M   'P 1'
#
loop_
_entity.id
_entity.type
_entity.pdbx_description
1 polymer ?
#
loop_
_entity_poly.entity_id
_entity_poly.type
_entity_poly.pdbx_seq_one_letter_code
_entity_poly.pdbx_strand_id
1 'polypeptide(L)'
;MTYFPFTGSIEFQLSIKALGVSVVRQAHLDYAYVPDWSYFDLQAGDERTGVFQLDARLRVLARPQSGTSPGKRSARRSWAPVSQLLTTGVLSKRFADQLRRQVDAETRGIDRRNRLRAGWPTPSLPNKSDHPASSTWRTSWL
;
A
#
# COMPACT_ATOMS: atom_id res chain seq x y z
N MET A 1 15.30 14.89 -9.26
CA MET A 1 13.95 14.31 -9.10
C MET A 1 14.10 12.80 -9.04
N THR A 2 13.57 12.15 -8.00
CA THR A 2 13.61 10.68 -7.89
C THR A 2 12.56 10.08 -8.82
N TYR A 3 12.98 9.20 -9.73
CA TYR A 3 12.07 8.48 -10.62
C TYR A 3 11.55 7.21 -9.93
N PHE A 4 10.23 7.01 -9.97
CA PHE A 4 9.58 5.80 -9.46
C PHE A 4 8.98 5.03 -10.65
N PRO A 5 9.49 3.82 -10.97
CA PRO A 5 9.00 3.03 -12.10
C PRO A 5 7.59 2.51 -11.89
N PHE A 6 7.14 2.40 -10.63
CA PHE A 6 5.80 1.96 -10.29
C PHE A 6 5.11 3.00 -9.42
N THR A 7 3.90 3.36 -9.81
CA THR A 7 2.98 4.19 -9.02
C THR A 7 1.59 3.58 -9.08
N GLY A 8 0.84 3.67 -8.00
CA GLY A 8 -0.54 3.18 -7.99
C GLY A 8 -1.26 3.50 -6.70
N SER A 9 -2.47 2.97 -6.59
CA SER A 9 -3.26 3.06 -5.37
C SER A 9 -3.94 1.74 -5.01
N ILE A 10 -4.13 1.52 -3.71
CA ILE A 10 -4.79 0.33 -3.16
C ILE A 10 -5.86 0.79 -2.17
N GLU A 11 -7.09 0.30 -2.37
CA GLU A 11 -8.19 0.44 -1.40
C GLU A 11 -8.32 -0.82 -0.55
N PHE A 12 -8.47 -0.63 0.77
CA PHE A 12 -8.69 -1.75 1.68
C PHE A 12 -9.46 -1.34 2.94
N GLN A 13 -9.97 -2.33 3.67
CA GLN A 13 -10.57 -2.10 4.99
C GLN A 13 -9.49 -2.21 6.07
N LEU A 14 -9.30 -1.12 6.83
CA LEU A 14 -8.42 -1.06 7.99
C LEU A 14 -9.25 -1.29 9.26
N SER A 15 -8.88 -2.32 10.03
CA SER A 15 -9.44 -2.57 11.36
C SER A 15 -8.46 -2.07 12.42
N ILE A 16 -8.90 -1.11 13.22
CA ILE A 16 -8.15 -0.52 14.33
C ILE A 16 -8.77 -1.02 15.63
N LYS A 17 -7.97 -1.65 16.49
CA LYS A 17 -8.40 -2.09 17.82
C LYS A 17 -7.66 -1.31 18.88
N ALA A 18 -8.39 -0.70 19.81
CA ALA A 18 -7.83 0.01 20.95
C ALA A 18 -8.80 -0.08 22.13
N LEU A 19 -8.27 -0.34 23.34
CA LEU A 19 -9.04 -0.34 24.59
C LEU A 19 -10.32 -1.22 24.53
N GLY A 20 -10.22 -2.41 23.92
CA GLY A 20 -11.36 -3.32 23.76
C GLY A 20 -12.38 -2.94 22.68
N VAL A 21 -12.19 -1.81 21.99
CA VAL A 21 -13.06 -1.34 20.90
C VAL A 21 -12.41 -1.64 19.56
N SER A 22 -13.17 -2.22 18.63
CA SER A 22 -12.73 -2.48 17.25
C SER A 22 -13.48 -1.57 16.28
N VAL A 23 -12.74 -0.89 15.41
CA VAL A 23 -13.27 0.05 14.44
C VAL A 23 -12.77 -0.30 13.04
N VAL A 24 -13.69 -0.59 12.13
CA VAL A 24 -13.36 -0.82 10.71
C VAL A 24 -13.56 0.50 9.93
N ARG A 25 -12.58 0.84 9.09
CA ARG A 25 -12.57 2.03 8.23
C ARG A 25 -12.09 1.68 6.84
N GLN A 26 -12.60 2.39 5.83
CA GLN A 26 -12.02 2.33 4.50
C GLN A 26 -10.73 3.14 4.48
N ALA A 27 -9.67 2.55 3.94
CA ALA A 27 -8.37 3.15 3.77
C ALA A 27 -7.98 3.13 2.28
N HIS A 28 -7.23 4.15 1.87
CA HIS A 28 -6.66 4.30 0.54
C HIS A 28 -5.17 4.54 0.69
N LEU A 29 -4.36 3.75 0.00
CA LEU A 29 -2.91 3.86 -0.03
C LEU A 29 -2.47 4.31 -1.41
N ASP A 30 -1.90 5.49 -1.53
CA ASP A 30 -1.14 5.87 -2.72
C ASP A 30 0.31 5.44 -2.54
N TYR A 31 0.93 4.87 -3.56
CA TYR A 31 2.33 4.47 -3.51
C TYR A 31 3.13 4.91 -4.74
N ALA A 32 4.41 5.19 -4.51
CA ALA A 32 5.46 5.28 -5.51
C ALA A 32 6.60 4.35 -5.07
N TYR A 33 7.02 3.45 -5.96
CA TYR A 33 7.80 2.27 -5.60
C TYR A 33 8.95 1.99 -6.58
N VAL A 34 10.14 1.75 -6.02
CA VAL A 34 11.30 1.14 -6.67
C VAL A 34 11.59 -0.18 -5.96
N PRO A 35 11.49 -1.33 -6.64
CA PRO A 35 11.79 -2.62 -6.04
C PRO A 35 13.30 -2.88 -5.90
N ASP A 36 13.64 -3.81 -5.00
CA ASP A 36 14.97 -4.42 -4.88
C ASP A 36 15.17 -5.64 -5.81
N TRP A 37 14.14 -6.02 -6.57
CA TRP A 37 14.17 -7.08 -7.57
C TRP A 37 14.24 -6.52 -9.00
N SER A 38 14.69 -7.34 -9.96
CA SER A 38 14.84 -6.94 -11.37
C SER A 38 13.49 -6.69 -12.06
N TYR A 39 13.30 -5.48 -12.59
CA TYR A 39 12.06 -5.03 -13.20
C TYR A 39 12.30 -4.41 -14.58
N PHE A 40 11.27 -4.42 -15.44
CA PHE A 40 11.31 -3.79 -16.74
C PHE A 40 10.85 -2.33 -16.64
N ASP A 41 11.77 -1.42 -16.95
CA ASP A 41 11.53 0.02 -16.95
C ASP A 41 11.00 0.43 -18.32
N LEU A 42 9.71 0.79 -18.39
CA LEU A 42 9.06 1.22 -19.63
C LEU A 42 9.67 2.49 -20.23
N GLN A 43 10.21 3.40 -19.41
CA GLN A 43 10.80 4.63 -19.93
C GLN A 43 12.19 4.36 -20.53
N ALA A 44 12.96 3.48 -19.91
CA ALA A 44 14.28 3.10 -20.40
C ALA A 44 14.22 2.03 -21.52
N GLY A 45 13.14 1.26 -21.58
CA GLY A 45 13.00 0.14 -22.51
C GLY A 45 13.88 -1.08 -22.18
N ASP A 46 14.32 -1.21 -20.93
CA ASP A 46 15.27 -2.24 -20.52
C ASP A 46 15.02 -2.71 -19.07
N GLU A 47 15.65 -3.83 -18.70
CA GLU A 47 15.62 -4.38 -17.34
C GLU A 47 16.56 -3.59 -16.40
N ARG A 48 16.08 -3.30 -15.19
CA ARG A 48 16.80 -2.57 -14.16
C ARG A 48 16.64 -3.25 -12.81
N THR A 49 17.63 -3.07 -11.95
CA THR A 49 17.54 -3.43 -10.53
C THR A 49 17.71 -2.16 -9.72
N GLY A 50 16.71 -1.84 -8.91
CA GLY A 50 16.69 -0.64 -8.10
C GLY A 50 17.23 -0.89 -6.69
N VAL A 51 17.53 0.20 -5.98
CA VAL A 51 17.62 0.17 -4.52
C VAL A 51 16.20 0.34 -4.00
N PHE A 52 15.78 -0.53 -3.09
CA PHE A 52 14.43 -0.49 -2.51
C PHE A 52 14.07 0.93 -2.02
N GLN A 53 12.99 1.48 -2.58
CA GLN A 53 12.40 2.75 -2.14
C GLN A 53 10.88 2.65 -2.21
N LEU A 54 10.21 3.02 -1.11
CA LEU A 54 8.75 3.06 -1.05
C LEU A 54 8.32 4.40 -0.43
N ASP A 55 7.73 5.27 -1.26
CA ASP A 55 6.94 6.40 -0.78
C ASP A 55 5.47 5.95 -0.75
N ALA A 56 4.87 5.96 0.44
CA ALA A 56 3.53 5.47 0.68
C ALA A 56 2.74 6.47 1.51
N ARG A 57 1.54 6.80 1.04
CA ARG A 57 0.63 7.75 1.67
C ARG A 57 -0.67 7.05 2.02
N LEU A 58 -0.89 6.86 3.32
CA LEU A 58 -2.09 6.23 3.84
C LEU A 58 -3.15 7.28 4.14
N ARG A 59 -4.36 7.05 3.64
CA ARG A 59 -5.54 7.87 3.86
C ARG A 59 -6.60 7.00 4.52
N VAL A 60 -7.23 7.49 5.57
CA VAL A 60 -8.34 6.78 6.23
C VAL A 60 -9.59 7.65 6.14
N LEU A 61 -10.70 7.06 5.70
CA LEU A 61 -11.97 7.77 5.65
C LEU A 61 -12.48 7.97 7.09
N ALA A 62 -12.28 9.17 7.64
CA ALA A 62 -12.90 9.57 8.88
C ALA A 62 -14.42 9.67 8.66
N ARG A 63 -15.22 8.96 9.47
CA ARG A 63 -16.65 9.28 9.56
C ARG A 63 -16.77 10.69 10.14
N PRO A 64 -17.61 11.57 9.59
CA PRO A 64 -17.98 12.78 10.29
C PRO A 64 -18.59 12.36 11.64
N GLN A 65 -18.05 12.89 12.72
CA GLN A 65 -18.67 12.74 14.03
C GLN A 65 -20.01 13.47 13.94
N SER A 66 -21.12 12.76 14.10
CA SER A 66 -22.44 13.37 14.34
C SER A 66 -22.38 14.01 15.74
N GLY A 67 -21.67 15.13 15.83
CA GLY A 67 -21.46 15.91 17.02
C GLY A 67 -22.24 17.21 16.90
N THR A 68 -23.32 17.27 17.65
CA THR A 68 -24.20 18.42 17.88
C THR A 68 -23.39 19.64 18.32
N SER A 69 -22.96 20.48 17.38
CA SER A 69 -22.43 21.81 17.68
C SER A 69 -22.55 22.71 16.44
N PRO A 70 -23.34 23.79 16.51
CA PRO A 70 -23.41 24.76 15.43
C PRO A 70 -22.09 25.55 15.40
N GLY A 71 -21.28 25.24 14.38
CA GLY A 71 -20.07 25.98 14.05
C GLY A 71 -18.81 25.43 14.72
N LYS A 72 -18.14 24.45 14.10
CA LYS A 72 -16.69 24.26 14.28
C LYS A 72 -16.07 23.42 13.17
N ARG A 73 -15.18 24.09 12.44
CA ARG A 73 -14.05 23.63 11.61
C ARG A 73 -14.24 22.30 10.88
N SER A 74 -14.38 22.42 9.55
CA SER A 74 -14.08 21.36 8.61
C SER A 74 -12.80 20.63 9.03
N ALA A 75 -12.93 19.37 9.42
CA ALA A 75 -11.80 18.50 9.72
C ALA A 75 -10.96 18.36 8.44
N ARG A 76 -9.95 19.21 8.30
CA ARG A 76 -9.05 19.21 7.16
C ARG A 76 -8.29 17.89 7.20
N ARG A 77 -8.56 17.01 6.24
CA ARG A 77 -7.87 15.72 6.08
C ARG A 77 -6.37 16.01 5.97
N SER A 78 -5.60 15.66 7.00
CA SER A 78 -4.14 15.76 6.97
C SER A 78 -3.54 14.43 6.51
N TRP A 79 -2.55 14.53 5.63
CA TRP A 79 -1.84 13.40 5.04
C TRP A 79 -0.59 13.12 5.87
N ALA A 80 -0.35 11.87 6.27
CA ALA A 80 0.88 11.47 6.93
C ALA A 80 1.58 10.37 6.11
N PRO A 81 2.89 10.49 5.83
CA PRO A 81 3.65 9.42 5.19
C PRO A 81 3.75 8.21 6.12
N VAL A 82 3.71 7.00 5.55
CA VAL A 82 3.76 5.74 6.32
C VAL A 82 5.03 5.63 7.15
N SER A 83 6.16 6.10 6.64
CA SER A 83 7.43 6.14 7.37
C SER A 83 7.32 6.91 8.69
N GLN A 84 6.64 8.06 8.70
CA GLN A 84 6.41 8.86 9.90
C GLN A 84 5.45 8.16 10.87
N LEU A 85 4.43 7.47 10.37
CA LEU A 85 3.53 6.66 11.19
C LEU A 85 4.24 5.47 11.85
N LEU A 86 5.28 4.92 11.21
CA LEU A 86 6.08 3.83 11.78
C LEU A 86 7.07 4.33 12.83
N THR A 87 7.79 5.40 12.55
CA THR A 87 8.73 6.01 13.51
C THR A 87 8.04 6.47 14.78
N THR A 88 6.79 6.92 14.67
CA THR A 88 5.98 7.32 15.82
C THR A 88 5.33 6.15 16.56
N GLY A 89 5.56 4.90 16.12
CA GLY A 89 4.96 3.69 16.71
C GLY A 89 3.46 3.55 16.46
N VAL A 90 2.87 4.40 15.62
CA VAL A 90 1.43 4.41 15.30
C VAL A 90 1.05 3.20 14.44
N LEU A 91 1.94 2.79 13.54
CA LEU A 91 1.80 1.55 12.78
C LEU A 91 2.78 0.50 13.29
N SER A 92 2.30 -0.73 13.45
CA SER A 92 3.18 -1.84 13.82
C SER A 92 4.10 -2.21 12.66
N LYS A 93 5.31 -2.71 12.96
CA LYS A 93 6.22 -3.29 11.95
C LYS A 93 5.52 -4.34 11.08
N ARG A 94 4.68 -5.17 11.70
CA ARG A 94 3.88 -6.18 10.99
C ARG A 94 2.97 -5.56 9.93
N PHE A 95 2.32 -4.45 10.22
CA PHE A 95 1.47 -3.75 9.26
C PHE A 95 2.29 -3.18 8.10
N ALA A 96 3.48 -2.61 8.38
CA ALA A 96 4.38 -2.16 7.31
C ALA A 96 4.85 -3.30 6.41
N ASP A 97 5.23 -4.43 6.98
CA ASP A 97 5.65 -5.61 6.22
C ASP A 97 4.50 -6.18 5.37
N GLN A 98 3.25 -6.05 5.83
CA GLN A 98 2.06 -6.42 5.06
C GLN A 98 1.81 -5.44 3.92
N LEU A 99 1.89 -4.13 4.17
CA LEU A 99 1.77 -3.10 3.13
C LEU A 99 2.84 -3.28 2.04
N ARG A 100 4.09 -3.48 2.43
CA ARG A 100 5.20 -3.74 1.49
C ARG A 100 4.88 -4.94 0.61
N ARG A 101 4.51 -6.08 1.20
CA ARG A 101 4.18 -7.30 0.45
C ARG A 101 3.03 -7.10 -0.53
N GLN A 102 2.02 -6.32 -0.15
CA GLN A 102 0.91 -6.01 -1.05
C GLN A 102 1.37 -5.15 -2.24
N VAL A 103 2.15 -4.09 -1.98
CA VAL A 103 2.72 -3.25 -3.05
C VAL A 103 3.63 -4.06 -3.97
N ASP A 104 4.47 -4.94 -3.42
CA ASP A 104 5.31 -5.86 -4.20
C ASP A 104 4.47 -6.77 -5.12
N ALA A 105 3.39 -7.37 -4.60
CA ALA A 105 2.52 -8.23 -5.39
C ALA A 105 1.84 -7.49 -6.54
N GLU A 106 1.29 -6.29 -6.28
CA GLU A 106 0.68 -5.45 -7.30
C GLU A 106 1.67 -5.05 -8.39
N THR A 107 2.88 -4.65 -7.99
CA THR A 107 3.90 -4.13 -8.90
C THR A 107 4.55 -5.23 -9.74
N ARG A 108 4.66 -6.46 -9.25
CA ARG A 108 4.97 -7.64 -10.08
C ARG A 108 3.92 -7.89 -11.15
N GLY A 109 2.64 -7.65 -10.84
CA GLY A 109 1.56 -7.69 -11.83
C GLY A 109 1.71 -6.62 -12.91
N ILE A 110 2.13 -5.41 -12.54
CA ILE A 110 2.42 -4.31 -13.48
C ILE A 110 3.65 -4.65 -14.34
N ASP A 111 4.76 -5.06 -13.72
CA ASP A 111 6.00 -5.46 -14.40
C ASP A 111 5.73 -6.52 -15.47
N ARG A 112 4.98 -7.57 -15.11
CA ARG A 112 4.60 -8.61 -16.05
C ARG A 112 3.86 -8.05 -17.26
N ARG A 113 2.89 -7.14 -17.07
CA ARG A 113 2.17 -6.50 -18.18
C ARG A 113 3.10 -5.63 -19.03
N ASN A 114 4.04 -4.93 -18.40
CA ASN A 114 5.02 -4.11 -19.10
C ASN A 114 5.93 -4.96 -19.99
N ARG A 115 6.46 -6.06 -19.45
CA ARG A 115 7.26 -7.04 -20.20
C ARG A 115 6.49 -7.64 -21.38
N LEU A 116 5.25 -8.08 -21.16
CA LEU A 116 4.39 -8.60 -22.25
C LEU A 116 4.19 -7.58 -23.38
N ARG A 117 3.91 -6.31 -23.03
CA ARG A 117 3.73 -5.24 -24.02
C ARG A 117 5.00 -4.95 -24.80
N ALA A 118 6.15 -5.11 -24.18
CA ALA A 118 7.46 -4.88 -24.81
C ALA A 118 8.01 -6.13 -25.53
N GLY A 119 7.32 -7.27 -25.50
CA GLY A 119 7.81 -8.53 -26.08
C GLY A 119 8.92 -9.22 -25.26
N TRP A 120 9.06 -8.87 -23.98
CA TRP A 120 10.07 -9.44 -23.09
C TRP A 120 9.58 -10.70 -22.36
N PRO A 121 10.49 -11.62 -22.00
CA PRO A 121 10.15 -12.77 -21.18
C PRO A 121 9.53 -12.35 -19.84
N THR A 122 8.40 -12.94 -19.47
CA THR A 122 7.78 -12.68 -18.17
C THR A 122 8.23 -13.69 -17.13
N PRO A 123 8.59 -13.27 -15.91
CA PRO A 123 8.79 -14.19 -14.81
C PRO A 123 7.48 -14.95 -14.51
N SER A 124 7.63 -16.22 -14.12
CA SER A 124 6.52 -17.04 -13.64
C SER A 124 5.84 -16.36 -12.46
N LEU A 125 4.50 -16.36 -12.42
CA LEU A 125 3.80 -15.88 -11.23
C LEU A 125 4.23 -16.73 -10.03
N PRO A 126 4.46 -16.14 -8.85
CA PRO A 126 4.57 -16.92 -7.63
C PRO A 126 3.29 -17.76 -7.49
N ASN A 127 3.44 -19.02 -7.10
CA ASN A 127 2.34 -19.96 -7.01
C ASN A 127 1.23 -19.36 -6.13
N LYS A 128 -0.04 -19.50 -6.54
CA LYS A 128 -1.21 -19.03 -5.76
C LYS A 128 -1.23 -19.60 -4.32
N SER A 129 -0.49 -20.66 -4.06
CA SER A 129 -0.31 -21.27 -2.74
C SER A 129 0.46 -20.40 -1.74
N ASP A 130 1.18 -19.35 -2.19
CA ASP A 130 1.98 -18.47 -1.33
C ASP A 130 1.29 -17.12 -1.04
N HIS A 131 0.13 -16.85 -1.63
CA HIS A 131 -0.72 -15.73 -1.27
C HIS A 131 -2.03 -16.25 -0.69
N PRO A 132 -2.40 -15.87 0.55
CA PRO A 132 -3.71 -16.23 1.07
C PRO A 132 -4.79 -15.64 0.17
N ALA A 133 -5.54 -16.54 -0.45
CA ALA A 133 -6.67 -16.29 -1.32
C ALA A 133 -7.56 -15.19 -0.75
N SER A 134 -7.97 -14.23 -1.59
CA SER A 134 -9.09 -13.30 -1.42
C SER A 134 -9.82 -13.47 -0.09
N SER A 135 -9.22 -13.02 1.01
CA SER A 135 -9.79 -13.33 2.30
C SER A 135 -10.66 -12.16 2.66
N THR A 136 -11.93 -12.44 2.94
CA THR A 136 -12.73 -11.60 3.79
C THR A 136 -11.99 -11.53 5.13
N TRP A 137 -11.13 -10.53 5.31
CA TRP A 137 -10.17 -10.48 6.42
C TRP A 137 -10.87 -10.10 7.73
N ARG A 138 -11.46 -11.09 8.41
CA ARG A 138 -11.79 -11.01 9.84
C ARG A 138 -10.53 -11.36 10.63
N THR A 139 -9.88 -10.37 11.21
CA THR A 139 -8.78 -10.61 12.16
C THR A 139 -9.23 -10.31 13.58
N SER A 140 -9.44 -11.36 14.36
CA SER A 140 -9.52 -11.32 15.83
C SER A 140 -8.10 -11.10 16.39
N TRP A 141 -8.00 -10.29 17.44
CA TRP A 141 -6.77 -9.97 18.15
C TRP A 141 -7.14 -9.89 19.63
N LEU A 142 -6.47 -10.74 20.41
CA LEU A 142 -6.28 -10.63 21.86
C LEU A 142 -5.30 -9.49 22.16
#